data_AF-A0A7C2S6E8-F1
#
_entry.id   AF-A0A7C2S6E8-F1
#
_cell.length_a   1.000
_cell.length_b   1.000
_cell.length_c   1.000
_cell.angle_alpha   90.00
_cell.angle_beta   90.00
_cell.angle_gamma   90.00
#
_symmetry.space_group_name_H-M   'P 1'
#
loop_
_entity.id
_entity.type
_entity.pdbx_description
1 polymer ?
#
loop_
_entity_poly.entity_id
_entity_poly.type
_entity_poly.pdbx_seq_one_letter_code
_entity_poly.pdbx_strand_id
1 'polypeptide(L)'
;HFPAINWLQSYSLYIDTLKDWFAENVSEEWNELRRWAMEVLQEEANLQEIVQLVGSDALPESQRLLLEVARIIREVYLVQYAYHPVDTYCSVEKQYDMLKAIRQLNDWFFKALETGKTIDEITGVEGLEEFARAKFEENYKPVMEAALQKIKKNLIGE
;
A
#
# COMPACT_ATOMS: atom_id res chain seq x y z
N HIS A 1 -12.57 8.84 5.67
CA HIS A 1 -11.10 8.81 5.63
C HIS A 1 -10.57 9.83 6.63
N PHE A 2 -9.72 9.43 7.58
CA PHE A 2 -9.06 10.33 8.54
C PHE A 2 -7.55 10.00 8.60
N PRO A 3 -6.64 11.00 8.59
CA PRO A 3 -6.92 12.42 8.40
C PRO A 3 -7.56 12.70 7.03
N ALA A 4 -8.43 13.71 6.95
CA ALA A 4 -9.18 14.04 5.75
C ALA A 4 -8.36 14.93 4.79
N ILE A 5 -7.12 14.51 4.50
CA ILE A 5 -6.20 15.21 3.58
C ILE A 5 -6.42 14.66 2.18
N ASN A 6 -6.70 15.54 1.21
CA ASN A 6 -6.83 15.13 -0.18
C ASN A 6 -5.44 14.96 -0.81
N TRP A 7 -5.01 13.72 -1.04
CA TRP A 7 -3.69 13.39 -1.58
C TRP A 7 -3.50 13.80 -3.05
N LEU A 8 -4.57 14.00 -3.83
CA LEU A 8 -4.49 14.44 -5.23
C LEU A 8 -4.43 15.96 -5.37
N GLN A 9 -4.97 16.70 -4.39
CA GLN A 9 -4.97 18.16 -4.39
C GLN A 9 -3.86 18.77 -3.53
N SER A 10 -3.30 17.99 -2.61
CA SER A 10 -2.18 18.43 -1.76
C SER A 10 -0.86 18.36 -2.50
N TYR A 11 0.05 19.29 -2.22
CA TYR A 11 1.39 19.32 -2.80
C TYR A 11 2.42 19.80 -1.76
N SER A 12 3.69 19.51 -2.03
CA SER A 12 4.82 20.02 -1.25
C SER A 12 5.94 20.43 -2.19
N LEU A 13 6.46 21.66 -2.01
CA LEU A 13 7.63 22.16 -2.74
C LEU A 13 8.96 21.70 -2.12
N TYR A 14 8.91 20.96 -1.00
CA TYR A 14 10.08 20.51 -0.26
C TYR A 14 10.55 19.10 -0.63
N ILE A 15 9.87 18.42 -1.55
CA ILE A 15 10.21 17.04 -1.93
C ILE A 15 11.64 16.97 -2.45
N ASP A 16 12.02 17.87 -3.36
CA ASP A 16 13.37 17.88 -3.93
C ASP A 16 14.42 18.31 -2.90
N THR A 17 14.07 19.22 -1.99
CA THR A 17 14.98 19.68 -0.92
C THR A 17 15.26 18.59 0.11
N LEU A 18 14.29 17.74 0.42
CA LEU A 18 14.41 16.70 1.44
C LEU A 18 14.86 15.34 0.88
N LYS A 19 14.90 15.21 -0.46
CA LYS A 19 15.19 13.95 -1.16
C LYS A 19 16.46 13.26 -0.63
N ASP A 20 17.55 14.01 -0.54
CA ASP A 20 18.87 13.47 -0.15
C ASP A 20 18.88 13.08 1.33
N TRP A 21 18.26 13.89 2.20
CA TRP A 21 18.14 13.56 3.61
C TRP A 21 17.40 12.24 3.83
N PHE A 22 16.28 12.02 3.13
CA PHE A 22 15.55 10.75 3.22
C PHE A 22 16.34 9.57 2.65
N ALA A 23 17.07 9.78 1.55
CA ALA A 23 17.93 8.74 0.96
C ALA A 23 19.01 8.30 1.96
N GLU A 24 19.66 9.25 2.63
CA GLU A 24 20.75 8.99 3.57
C GLU A 24 20.28 8.44 4.93
N ASN A 25 19.16 8.94 5.46
CA ASN A 25 18.76 8.68 6.86
C ASN A 25 17.65 7.62 6.98
N VAL A 26 17.01 7.24 5.88
CA VAL A 26 15.88 6.29 5.89
C VAL A 26 16.16 5.14 4.94
N SER A 27 16.25 5.43 3.64
CA SER A 27 16.60 4.46 2.60
C SER A 27 16.71 5.17 1.25
N GLU A 28 17.67 4.74 0.42
CA GLU A 28 17.80 5.18 -0.97
C GLU A 28 16.50 4.97 -1.78
N GLU A 29 15.72 3.94 -1.43
CA GLU A 29 14.45 3.59 -2.07
C GLU A 29 13.28 4.53 -1.69
N TRP A 30 13.42 5.37 -0.66
CA TRP A 30 12.32 6.17 -0.12
C TRP A 30 11.60 7.00 -1.18
N ASN A 31 12.38 7.69 -2.01
CA ASN A 31 11.86 8.61 -3.00
C ASN A 31 11.12 7.86 -4.12
N GLU A 32 11.59 6.67 -4.48
CA GLU A 32 10.98 5.82 -5.50
C GLU A 32 9.68 5.19 -4.99
N LEU A 33 9.68 4.67 -3.76
CA LEU A 33 8.49 4.14 -3.10
C LEU A 33 7.39 5.19 -2.98
N ARG A 34 7.74 6.41 -2.54
CA ARG A 34 6.77 7.52 -2.46
C ARG A 34 6.20 7.86 -3.84
N ARG A 35 7.05 7.94 -4.86
CA ARG A 35 6.62 8.25 -6.23
C ARG A 35 5.66 7.18 -6.74
N TRP A 36 6.03 5.92 -6.60
CA TRP A 36 5.20 4.78 -7.00
C TRP A 36 3.83 4.81 -6.31
N ALA A 37 3.78 5.05 -5.00
CA ALA A 37 2.51 5.09 -4.28
C ALA A 37 1.59 6.21 -4.81
N MET A 38 2.16 7.38 -5.14
CA MET A 38 1.42 8.46 -5.77
C MET A 38 0.94 8.11 -7.19
N GLU A 39 1.76 7.41 -7.97
CA GLU A 39 1.37 6.92 -9.31
C GLU A 39 0.18 5.94 -9.23
N VAL A 40 0.21 5.01 -8.28
CA VAL A 40 -0.92 4.08 -8.03
C VAL A 40 -2.19 4.82 -7.62
N LEU A 41 -2.08 5.80 -6.72
CA LEU A 41 -3.22 6.61 -6.28
C LEU A 41 -3.79 7.48 -7.39
N GLN A 42 -2.92 8.00 -8.28
CA GLN A 42 -3.35 8.77 -9.44
C GLN A 42 -4.05 7.87 -10.47
N GLU A 43 -3.52 6.68 -10.70
CA GLU A 43 -4.13 5.73 -11.63
C GLU A 43 -5.47 5.21 -11.12
N GLU A 44 -5.63 4.96 -9.81
CA GLU A 44 -6.96 4.60 -9.33
C GLU A 44 -7.97 5.73 -9.51
N ALA A 45 -7.56 7.00 -9.41
CA ALA A 45 -8.48 8.12 -9.62
C ALA A 45 -9.00 8.13 -11.07
N ASN A 46 -8.12 7.87 -12.04
CA ASN A 46 -8.48 7.72 -13.45
C ASN A 46 -9.44 6.53 -13.64
N LEU A 47 -9.13 5.39 -13.03
CA LEU A 47 -9.96 4.19 -13.13
C LEU A 47 -11.31 4.35 -12.45
N GLN A 48 -11.41 5.08 -11.34
CA GLN A 48 -12.67 5.32 -10.64
C GLN A 48 -13.67 6.10 -11.48
N GLU A 49 -13.22 7.01 -12.37
CA GLU A 49 -14.09 7.66 -13.34
C GLU A 49 -14.74 6.65 -14.29
N ILE A 50 -13.97 5.66 -14.76
CA ILE A 50 -14.47 4.58 -15.62
C ILE A 50 -15.44 3.68 -14.83
N VAL A 51 -15.07 3.28 -13.61
CA VAL A 51 -15.89 2.44 -12.73
C VAL A 51 -17.26 3.07 -12.47
N GLN A 52 -17.31 4.40 -12.27
CA GLN A 52 -18.58 5.10 -12.05
C GLN A 52 -19.50 5.07 -13.28
N LEU A 53 -18.94 4.95 -14.48
CA LEU A 53 -19.71 4.93 -15.73
C LEU A 53 -20.20 3.53 -16.10
N VAL A 54 -19.34 2.51 -15.96
CA VAL A 54 -19.59 1.17 -16.52
C VAL A 54 -19.46 0.02 -15.52
N GLY A 55 -19.10 0.29 -14.26
CA GLY A 55 -18.85 -0.71 -13.23
C GLY A 55 -17.42 -1.28 -13.27
N SER A 56 -16.98 -1.87 -12.15
CA SER A 56 -15.63 -2.44 -12.00
C SER A 56 -15.37 -3.65 -12.88
N ASP A 57 -16.41 -4.43 -13.20
CA ASP A 57 -16.30 -5.66 -13.98
C ASP A 57 -15.93 -5.42 -15.44
N ALA A 58 -16.06 -4.19 -15.92
CA ALA A 58 -15.62 -3.78 -17.25
C ALA A 58 -14.10 -3.60 -17.36
N LEU A 59 -13.38 -3.51 -16.24
CA LEU A 59 -11.93 -3.31 -16.23
C LEU A 59 -11.17 -4.63 -16.42
N PRO A 60 -10.04 -4.62 -17.16
CA PRO A 60 -9.05 -5.69 -17.14
C PRO A 60 -8.66 -6.10 -15.72
N GLU A 61 -8.32 -7.37 -15.52
CA GLU A 61 -7.96 -7.90 -14.20
C GLU A 61 -6.81 -7.16 -13.53
N SER A 62 -5.79 -6.76 -14.30
CA SER A 62 -4.67 -5.97 -13.80
C SER A 62 -5.09 -4.60 -13.27
N GLN A 63 -6.10 -3.96 -13.87
CA GLN A 63 -6.62 -2.67 -13.41
C GLN A 63 -7.49 -2.83 -12.17
N ARG A 64 -8.32 -3.87 -12.12
CA ARG A 64 -9.06 -4.23 -10.90
C ARG A 64 -8.12 -4.53 -9.74
N LEU A 65 -7.02 -5.24 -10.00
CA LEU A 65 -5.99 -5.51 -9.01
C LEU A 65 -5.25 -4.24 -8.55
N LEU A 66 -4.99 -3.31 -9.48
CA LEU A 66 -4.43 -1.99 -9.13
C LEU A 66 -5.35 -1.21 -8.17
N LEU A 67 -6.67 -1.27 -8.37
CA LEU A 67 -7.63 -0.65 -7.45
C LEU A 67 -7.53 -1.23 -6.03
N GLU A 68 -7.25 -2.54 -5.90
CA GLU A 68 -7.06 -3.19 -4.60
C GLU A 68 -5.74 -2.78 -3.94
N VAL A 69 -4.65 -2.69 -4.70
CA VAL A 69 -3.38 -2.13 -4.19
C VAL A 69 -3.57 -0.68 -3.73
N ALA A 70 -4.27 0.13 -4.51
CA ALA A 70 -4.59 1.50 -4.14
C ALA A 70 -5.43 1.56 -2.84
N ARG A 71 -6.41 0.65 -2.68
CA ARG A 71 -7.20 0.53 -1.45
C ARG A 71 -6.32 0.22 -0.24
N ILE A 72 -5.37 -0.69 -0.38
CA ILE A 72 -4.40 -1.00 0.69
C ILE A 72 -3.57 0.24 1.03
N ILE A 73 -3.09 1.01 0.04
CA ILE A 73 -2.38 2.28 0.31
C ILE A 73 -3.28 3.24 1.10
N ARG A 74 -4.56 3.41 0.71
CA ARG A 74 -5.48 4.30 1.44
C ARG A 74 -5.70 3.83 2.88
N GLU A 75 -6.05 2.57 3.08
CA GLU A 75 -6.52 2.06 4.38
C GLU A 75 -5.37 1.76 5.34
N VAL A 76 -4.27 1.21 4.84
CA VAL A 76 -3.14 0.77 5.66
C VAL A 76 -2.12 1.91 5.83
N TYR A 77 -1.94 2.78 4.84
CA TYR A 77 -0.91 3.82 4.88
C TYR A 77 -1.47 5.23 5.12
N LEU A 78 -2.44 5.69 4.32
CA LEU A 78 -2.92 7.09 4.38
C LEU A 78 -3.87 7.36 5.55
N VAL A 79 -4.78 6.43 5.84
CA VAL A 79 -5.61 6.51 7.04
C VAL A 79 -4.71 6.41 8.25
N GLN A 80 -4.86 7.29 9.23
CA GLN A 80 -4.13 7.21 10.50
C GLN A 80 -5.06 7.62 11.63
N TYR A 81 -5.10 6.80 12.69
CA TYR A 81 -6.00 7.04 13.80
C TYR A 81 -5.31 7.81 14.93
N ALA A 82 -5.48 9.13 14.93
CA ALA A 82 -4.87 10.05 15.88
C ALA A 82 -5.18 9.78 17.36
N TYR A 83 -6.26 9.05 17.67
CA TYR A 83 -6.65 8.68 19.04
C TYR A 83 -6.26 7.24 19.43
N HIS A 84 -5.60 6.49 18.54
CA HIS A 84 -5.07 5.17 18.88
C HIS A 84 -3.82 5.31 19.76
N PRO A 85 -3.60 4.48 20.80
CA PRO A 85 -2.39 4.55 21.61
C PRO A 85 -1.09 4.39 20.78
N VAL A 86 -1.14 3.57 19.74
CA VAL A 86 0.00 3.31 18.83
C VAL A 86 -0.03 4.19 17.57
N ASP A 87 -1.09 4.09 16.76
CA ASP A 87 -1.18 4.75 15.46
C ASP A 87 -1.31 6.28 15.54
N THR A 88 -1.40 6.88 16.74
CA THR A 88 -1.32 8.34 16.93
C THR A 88 0.01 8.93 16.44
N TYR A 89 1.09 8.14 16.46
CA TYR A 89 2.40 8.54 15.95
C TYR A 89 3.05 7.40 15.14
N CYS A 90 3.68 7.74 14.02
CA CYS A 90 4.36 6.79 13.17
C CYS A 90 5.76 7.31 12.83
N SER A 91 6.80 6.60 13.29
CA SER A 91 8.19 6.95 12.98
C SER A 91 8.46 6.85 11.48
N VAL A 92 9.45 7.59 10.98
CA VAL A 92 9.82 7.57 9.56
C VAL A 92 10.29 6.17 9.12
N GLU A 93 10.97 5.44 10.00
CA GLU A 93 11.34 4.03 9.77
C GLU A 93 10.10 3.15 9.58
N LYS A 94 9.08 3.28 10.44
CA LYS A 94 7.82 2.53 10.31
C LYS A 94 7.07 2.93 9.04
N GLN A 95 7.08 4.20 8.67
CA GLN A 95 6.50 4.66 7.40
C GLN A 95 7.20 4.00 6.20
N TYR A 96 8.53 3.93 6.21
CA TYR A 96 9.28 3.27 5.13
C TYR A 96 8.97 1.77 5.06
N ASP A 97 9.06 1.08 6.19
CA ASP A 97 8.83 -0.37 6.27
C ASP A 97 7.42 -0.75 5.79
N MET A 98 6.39 -0.01 6.22
CA MET A 98 5.01 -0.25 5.80
C MET A 98 4.84 0.00 4.30
N LEU A 99 5.39 1.08 3.75
CA LEU A 99 5.25 1.38 2.33
C LEU A 99 6.00 0.37 1.45
N LYS A 100 7.19 -0.05 1.88
CA LYS A 100 7.97 -1.10 1.23
C LYS A 100 7.23 -2.43 1.24
N ALA A 101 6.58 -2.78 2.34
CA ALA A 101 5.76 -3.98 2.44
C ALA A 101 4.54 -3.93 1.49
N ILE A 102 3.86 -2.78 1.39
CA ILE A 102 2.76 -2.61 0.41
C ILE A 102 3.28 -2.75 -1.03
N ARG A 103 4.48 -2.23 -1.33
CA ARG A 103 5.11 -2.43 -2.65
C ARG A 103 5.41 -3.90 -2.92
N GLN A 104 5.92 -4.62 -1.94
CA GLN A 104 6.17 -6.05 -2.08
C GLN A 104 4.88 -6.85 -2.28
N LEU A 105 3.80 -6.50 -1.57
CA LEU A 105 2.48 -7.09 -1.78
C LEU A 105 1.98 -6.86 -3.20
N ASN A 106 2.12 -5.64 -3.74
CA ASN A 106 1.82 -5.36 -5.14
C ASN A 106 2.55 -6.34 -6.06
N ASP A 107 3.85 -6.50 -5.90
CA ASP A 107 4.64 -7.37 -6.78
C ASP A 107 4.18 -8.85 -6.68
N TRP A 108 3.84 -9.34 -5.49
CA TRP A 108 3.28 -10.68 -5.31
C TRP A 108 1.86 -10.83 -5.86
N PHE A 109 1.03 -9.81 -5.75
CA PHE A 109 -0.32 -9.79 -6.29
C PHE A 109 -0.28 -9.92 -7.81
N PHE A 110 0.57 -9.13 -8.47
CA PHE A 110 0.72 -9.20 -9.93
C PHE A 110 1.37 -10.51 -10.38
N LYS A 111 2.37 -11.02 -9.66
CA LYS A 111 2.94 -12.36 -9.93
C LYS A 111 1.88 -13.45 -9.79
N ALA A 112 1.03 -13.38 -8.76
CA ALA A 112 -0.06 -14.33 -8.56
C ALA A 112 -1.08 -14.28 -9.72
N LEU A 113 -1.44 -13.08 -10.17
CA LEU A 113 -2.32 -12.89 -11.32
C LEU A 113 -1.71 -13.49 -12.60
N GLU A 114 -0.43 -13.26 -12.85
CA GLU A 114 0.30 -13.84 -13.99
C GLU A 114 0.33 -15.38 -13.94
N THR A 115 0.35 -15.97 -12.75
CA THR A 115 0.26 -17.44 -12.57
C THR A 115 -1.17 -17.99 -12.65
N GLY A 116 -2.16 -17.14 -12.95
CA GLY A 116 -3.55 -17.55 -13.18
C GLY A 116 -4.44 -17.59 -11.94
N LYS A 117 -3.99 -17.02 -10.81
CA LYS A 117 -4.87 -16.83 -9.64
C LYS A 117 -5.90 -15.74 -9.95
N THR A 118 -7.13 -15.97 -9.52
CA THR A 118 -8.22 -15.00 -9.63
C THR A 118 -8.02 -13.83 -8.67
N ILE A 119 -8.67 -12.69 -8.96
CA ILE A 119 -8.61 -11.52 -8.07
C ILE A 119 -9.11 -11.88 -6.66
N ASP A 120 -10.19 -12.65 -6.55
CA ASP A 120 -10.76 -13.05 -5.26
C ASP A 120 -9.79 -13.91 -4.43
N GLU A 121 -9.02 -14.79 -5.08
CA GLU A 121 -7.97 -15.56 -4.41
C GLU A 121 -6.80 -14.69 -3.93
N ILE A 122 -6.50 -13.62 -4.68
CA ILE A 122 -5.40 -12.70 -4.35
C ILE A 122 -5.79 -11.78 -3.19
N THR A 123 -6.97 -11.17 -3.25
CA THR A 123 -7.48 -10.24 -2.23
C THR A 123 -7.95 -10.95 -0.96
N GLY A 124 -8.40 -12.20 -1.09
CA GLY A 124 -8.81 -13.07 0.01
C GLY A 124 -7.67 -13.86 0.67
N VAL A 125 -6.41 -13.56 0.35
CA VAL A 125 -5.27 -14.30 0.88
C VAL A 125 -5.16 -14.21 2.41
N GLU A 126 -4.88 -15.33 3.05
CA GLU A 126 -4.57 -15.38 4.47
C GLU A 126 -3.32 -14.54 4.79
N GLY A 127 -3.41 -13.71 5.83
CA GLY A 127 -2.35 -12.80 6.27
C GLY A 127 -2.62 -11.34 5.93
N LEU A 128 -3.52 -11.03 4.98
CA LEU A 128 -3.75 -9.65 4.55
C LEU A 128 -4.37 -8.78 5.66
N GLU A 129 -5.27 -9.35 6.46
CA GLU A 129 -5.86 -8.64 7.61
C GLU A 129 -4.82 -8.43 8.73
N GLU A 130 -3.98 -9.43 9.01
CA GLU A 130 -2.89 -9.29 9.98
C GLU A 130 -1.87 -8.22 9.53
N PHE A 131 -1.56 -8.17 8.23
CA PHE A 131 -0.72 -7.13 7.65
C PHE A 131 -1.34 -5.74 7.85
N ALA A 132 -2.63 -5.57 7.52
CA ALA A 132 -3.32 -4.30 7.70
C ALA A 132 -3.34 -3.83 9.16
N ARG A 133 -3.43 -4.77 10.11
CA ARG A 133 -3.42 -4.48 11.55
C ARG A 133 -2.04 -4.16 12.12
N ALA A 134 -0.94 -4.51 11.43
CA ALA A 134 0.43 -4.27 11.91
C ALA A 134 0.71 -2.79 12.23
N LYS A 135 0.02 -1.85 11.57
CA LYS A 135 0.12 -0.41 11.91
C LYS A 135 -0.27 -0.08 13.35
N PHE A 136 -1.16 -0.86 13.96
CA PHE A 136 -1.63 -0.67 15.33
C PHE A 136 -0.72 -1.29 16.40
N GLU A 137 0.36 -1.94 15.98
CA GLU A 137 1.30 -2.61 16.88
C GLU A 137 2.52 -1.74 17.17
N GLU A 138 2.94 -1.67 18.45
CA GLU A 138 4.18 -0.99 18.84
C GLU A 138 5.38 -1.72 18.24
N ASN A 139 5.42 -3.05 18.40
CA ASN A 139 6.41 -3.92 17.80
C ASN A 139 5.91 -4.50 16.47
N TYR A 140 5.71 -3.62 15.48
CA TYR A 140 5.08 -3.95 14.20
C TYR A 140 5.91 -4.90 13.33
N LYS A 141 7.25 -4.83 13.36
CA LYS A 141 8.13 -5.60 12.46
C LYS A 141 7.86 -7.11 12.46
N PRO A 142 7.85 -7.84 13.62
CA PRO A 142 7.59 -9.28 13.61
C PRO A 142 6.16 -9.62 13.19
N VAL A 143 5.17 -8.79 13.52
CA VAL A 143 3.77 -9.00 13.13
C VAL A 143 3.61 -8.85 11.63
N MET A 144 4.19 -7.78 11.07
CA MET A 144 4.21 -7.51 9.64
C MET A 144 4.94 -8.61 8.87
N GLU A 145 6.13 -9.02 9.32
CA GLU A 145 6.91 -10.08 8.67
C GLU A 145 6.15 -11.42 8.68
N ALA A 146 5.58 -11.80 9.83
CA ALA A 146 4.77 -13.02 9.91
C ALA A 146 3.58 -12.99 8.95
N ALA A 147 2.90 -11.85 8.83
CA ALA A 147 1.81 -11.67 7.88
C ALA A 147 2.28 -11.77 6.43
N LEU A 148 3.37 -11.08 6.07
CA LEU A 148 3.96 -11.14 4.73
C LEU A 148 4.40 -12.55 4.34
N GLN A 149 4.98 -13.32 5.27
CA GLN A 149 5.37 -14.71 5.01
C GLN A 149 4.14 -15.60 4.74
N LYS A 150 3.05 -15.43 5.48
CA LYS A 150 1.79 -16.13 5.19
C LYS A 150 1.26 -15.79 3.80
N ILE A 151 1.24 -14.50 3.46
CA ILE A 151 0.75 -14.03 2.16
C ILE A 151 1.61 -14.61 1.04
N LYS A 152 2.93 -14.48 1.15
CA LYS A 152 3.90 -15.00 0.17
C LYS A 152 3.68 -16.48 -0.08
N LYS A 153 3.63 -17.28 0.99
CA LYS A 153 3.42 -18.72 0.91
C LYS A 153 2.12 -19.09 0.20
N ASN A 154 1.03 -18.38 0.49
CA ASN A 154 -0.30 -18.68 -0.06
C ASN A 154 -0.51 -18.16 -1.50
N LEU A 155 0.19 -17.09 -1.89
CA LEU A 155 0.09 -16.52 -3.24
C LEU A 155 1.07 -17.14 -4.23
N ILE A 156 2.34 -17.30 -3.83
CA ILE A 156 3.41 -17.68 -4.76
C ILE A 156 4.09 -19.00 -4.42
N GLY A 157 3.69 -19.66 -3.32
CA GLY A 157 4.17 -21.00 -2.97
C GLY A 157 5.63 -21.06 -2.50
N GLU A 158 6.23 -19.90 -2.20
CA GLU A 158 7.60 -19.73 -1.70
C GLU A 158 7.62 -19.37 -0.21
#